data_AF-A0A7R9QXI4-F1
#
_entry.id   AF-A0A7R9QXI4-F1
#
_cell.length_a   1.000
_cell.length_b   1.000
_cell.length_c   1.000
_cell.angle_alpha   90.00
_cell.angle_beta   90.00
_cell.angle_gamma   90.00
#
_symmetry.space_group_name_H-M   'P 1'
#
loop_
_entity.id
_entity.type
_entity.pdbx_description
1 polymer ?
#
loop_
_entity_poly.entity_id
_entity_poly.type
_entity_poly.pdbx_seq_one_letter_code
_entity_poly.pdbx_strand_id
1 'polypeptide(L)'
;MIVYLDEESRHVYGLLVSFLKVTAVNANNNTQEEVIILNGCSIDPYIFGNFETLDGGDSLSAKFRAFKFPESNYVKFVGTVNVCINECKG
;
A
#
# COMPACT_ATOMS: atom_id res chain seq x y z
N MET A 1 1.48 6.89 3.50
CA MET A 1 2.42 6.17 2.62
C MET A 1 2.34 6.81 1.25
N ILE A 2 3.47 6.98 0.58
CA ILE A 2 3.52 7.49 -0.79
C ILE A 2 4.40 6.58 -1.65
N VAL A 3 3.94 6.28 -2.86
CA VAL A 3 4.68 5.60 -3.92
C VAL A 3 4.60 6.50 -5.15
N TYR A 4 5.72 6.73 -5.81
CA TYR A 4 5.78 7.66 -6.95
C TYR A 4 6.67 7.09 -8.05
N LEU A 5 6.36 7.47 -9.29
CA LEU A 5 7.21 7.22 -10.45
C LEU A 5 8.36 8.22 -10.49
N ASP A 6 9.48 7.80 -11.07
CA ASP A 6 10.56 8.72 -11.41
C ASP A 6 10.18 9.64 -12.60
N GLU A 7 11.02 10.65 -12.85
CA GLU A 7 10.77 11.67 -13.88
C GLU A 7 10.64 11.11 -15.31
N GLU A 8 11.31 10.02 -15.66
CA GLU A 8 11.19 9.44 -17.01
C GLU A 8 9.91 8.61 -17.11
N SER A 9 9.64 7.81 -16.08
CA SER A 9 8.52 6.86 -16.07
C SER A 9 7.15 7.54 -15.96
N ARG A 10 7.04 8.69 -15.26
CA ARG A 10 5.75 9.36 -15.00
C ARG A 10 5.02 9.83 -16.27
N HIS A 11 5.74 10.02 -17.37
CA HIS A 11 5.13 10.43 -18.65
C HIS A 11 4.53 9.26 -19.45
N VAL A 12 4.84 8.02 -19.08
CA VAL A 12 4.46 6.81 -19.83
C VAL A 12 3.59 5.89 -18.99
N TYR A 13 3.78 5.88 -17.68
CA TYR A 13 3.19 4.91 -16.78
C TYR A 13 2.34 5.53 -15.70
N GLY A 14 1.41 4.73 -15.18
CA GLY A 14 0.64 5.02 -13.98
C GLY A 14 0.78 3.89 -12.97
N LEU A 15 0.39 4.16 -11.73
CA LEU A 15 0.52 3.22 -10.62
C LEU A 15 -0.85 2.75 -10.11
N LEU A 16 -0.93 1.48 -9.71
CA LEU A 16 -2.05 0.90 -8.98
C LEU A 16 -1.56 -0.08 -7.90
N VAL A 17 -1.92 0.14 -6.65
CA VAL A 17 -1.71 -0.87 -5.60
C VAL A 17 -2.86 -1.85 -5.64
N SER A 18 -2.61 -3.13 -5.94
CA SER A 18 -3.67 -4.16 -5.92
C SER A 18 -3.76 -4.90 -4.60
N PHE A 19 -2.66 -4.97 -3.86
CA PHE A 19 -2.58 -5.76 -2.64
C PHE A 19 -1.61 -5.12 -1.64
N LEU A 20 -1.98 -5.13 -0.37
CA LEU A 20 -1.10 -4.70 0.72
C LEU A 20 -1.42 -5.53 1.95
N LYS A 21 -0.40 -6.15 2.52
CA LYS A 21 -0.46 -6.82 3.82
C LYS A 21 0.55 -6.24 4.77
N VAL A 22 0.28 -6.39 6.05
CA VAL A 22 1.19 -6.02 7.12
C VAL A 22 1.65 -7.28 7.81
N THR A 23 2.96 -7.41 7.96
CA THR A 23 3.61 -8.54 8.59
C THR A 23 4.38 -8.08 9.81
N ALA A 24 4.37 -8.86 10.87
CA ALA A 24 5.20 -8.66 12.05
C ALA A 24 5.72 -9.99 12.57
N VAL A 25 6.91 -9.97 13.16
CA VAL A 25 7.48 -11.14 13.83
C VAL A 25 7.35 -10.92 15.33
N ASN A 26 6.85 -11.93 16.04
CA ASN A 26 6.74 -11.87 17.49
C ASN A 26 8.02 -12.40 18.18
N ALA A 27 8.06 -12.34 19.51
CA ALA A 27 9.20 -12.78 20.30
C ALA A 27 9.57 -14.27 20.11
N ASN A 28 8.61 -15.11 19.70
CA ASN A 28 8.80 -16.53 19.44
C ASN A 28 9.17 -16.81 17.97
N ASN A 29 9.50 -15.77 17.20
CA ASN A 29 9.84 -15.84 15.78
C ASN A 29 8.68 -16.31 14.87
N ASN A 30 7.44 -16.24 15.37
CA ASN A 30 6.25 -16.50 14.57
C ASN A 30 5.86 -15.24 13.79
N THR A 31 5.51 -15.44 12.52
CA THR A 31 5.03 -14.34 11.66
C THR A 31 3.52 -14.20 11.80
N GLN A 32 3.08 -13.00 12.16
CA GLN A 32 1.69 -12.56 12.08
C GLN A 32 1.51 -11.74 10.81
N GLU A 33 0.42 -11.96 10.08
CA GLU A 33 0.12 -11.21 8.87
C GLU A 33 -1.37 -10.88 8.77
N GLU A 34 -1.66 -9.67 8.27
CA GLU A 34 -3.02 -9.18 8.05
C GLU A 34 -3.09 -8.47 6.71
N VAL A 35 -4.10 -8.76 5.91
CA VAL A 35 -4.35 -8.07 4.63
C VAL A 35 -5.11 -6.78 4.92
N ILE A 36 -4.61 -5.66 4.39
CA ILE A 36 -5.24 -4.34 4.56
C ILE A 36 -5.76 -3.76 3.26
N ILE A 37 -5.15 -4.09 2.11
CA ILE A 37 -5.68 -3.78 0.78
C ILE A 37 -5.82 -5.08 0.01
N LEU A 38 -7.00 -5.32 -0.56
CA LEU A 38 -7.30 -6.45 -1.42
C LEU A 38 -8.04 -5.97 -2.66
N ASN A 39 -7.53 -6.34 -3.84
CA ASN A 39 -8.03 -5.90 -5.14
C ASN A 39 -8.13 -4.37 -5.28
N GLY A 40 -7.17 -3.64 -4.69
CA GLY A 40 -7.11 -2.17 -4.73
C GLY A 40 -7.97 -1.45 -3.70
N CYS A 41 -8.83 -2.17 -2.97
CA CYS A 41 -9.69 -1.58 -1.95
C CYS A 41 -9.19 -1.91 -0.54
N SER A 42 -9.29 -0.94 0.36
CA SER A 42 -9.06 -1.15 1.77
C SER A 42 -10.16 -2.02 2.39
N ILE A 43 -9.74 -3.02 3.14
CA ILE A 43 -10.64 -3.88 3.93
C ILE A 43 -11.14 -3.13 5.16
N ASP A 44 -10.31 -2.26 5.74
CA ASP A 44 -10.65 -1.40 6.88
C ASP A 44 -10.24 0.05 6.59
N PRO A 45 -11.15 0.84 5.99
CA PRO A 45 -10.91 2.26 5.69
C PRO A 45 -10.68 3.14 6.93
N TYR A 46 -11.06 2.69 8.12
CA TYR A 46 -10.83 3.44 9.35
C TYR A 46 -9.36 3.37 9.77
N ILE A 47 -8.72 2.21 9.61
CA ILE A 47 -7.30 2.01 9.91
C ILE A 47 -6.41 2.46 8.75
N PHE A 48 -6.72 2.04 7.52
CA PHE A 48 -5.92 2.32 6.34
C PHE A 48 -6.82 2.79 5.20
N GLY A 49 -6.64 4.02 4.73
CA GLY A 49 -7.44 4.56 3.62
C GLY A 49 -7.09 3.90 2.29
N ASN A 50 -7.98 4.05 1.30
CA ASN A 50 -7.66 3.68 -0.07
C ASN A 50 -6.48 4.50 -0.59
N PHE A 51 -5.77 3.95 -1.58
CA PHE A 51 -4.79 4.74 -2.32
C PHE A 51 -5.51 5.70 -3.26
N GLU A 52 -5.07 6.95 -3.25
CA GLU A 52 -5.57 8.02 -4.10
C GLU A 52 -4.44 8.55 -4.99
N THR A 53 -4.77 8.88 -6.23
CA THR A 53 -3.90 9.60 -7.18
C THR A 53 -4.25 11.08 -7.12
N LEU A 54 -3.35 11.91 -6.58
CA LEU A 54 -3.62 13.35 -6.44
C LEU A 54 -3.08 14.17 -7.63
N ASP A 55 -2.28 13.56 -8.49
CA ASP A 55 -1.48 14.18 -9.55
C ASP A 55 -1.67 13.53 -10.92
N GLY A 56 -2.81 12.87 -11.15
CA GLY A 56 -3.13 12.28 -12.45
C GLY A 56 -2.49 10.91 -12.71
N GLY A 57 -1.95 10.25 -11.68
CA GLY A 57 -1.45 8.87 -11.76
C GLY A 57 0.05 8.72 -11.47
N ASP A 58 0.78 9.83 -11.33
CA ASP A 58 2.22 9.87 -11.08
C ASP A 58 2.57 9.36 -9.66
N SER A 59 1.69 9.59 -8.69
CA SER A 59 1.84 9.09 -7.33
C SER A 59 0.56 8.49 -6.75
N LEU A 60 0.77 7.52 -5.86
CA LEU A 60 -0.25 6.93 -5.02
C LEU A 60 0.02 7.30 -3.57
N SER A 61 -0.99 7.86 -2.93
CA SER A 61 -0.92 8.20 -1.51
C SER A 61 -2.06 7.57 -0.73
N ALA A 62 -1.75 7.06 0.46
CA ALA A 62 -2.74 6.56 1.40
C ALA A 62 -2.44 7.07 2.81
N LYS A 63 -3.49 7.44 3.54
CA LYS A 63 -3.42 7.80 4.95
C LYS A 63 -3.74 6.58 5.80
N PHE A 64 -3.06 6.44 6.93
CA PHE A 64 -3.34 5.37 7.86
C PHE A 64 -3.22 5.87 9.30
N ARG A 65 -3.99 5.26 10.19
CA ARG A 65 -3.85 5.44 11.63
C ARG A 65 -2.76 4.51 12.13
N ALA A 66 -1.86 5.00 12.97
CA ALA A 66 -0.81 4.16 13.52
C ALA A 66 -1.42 2.99 14.31
N PHE A 67 -0.95 1.77 14.04
CA PHE A 67 -1.35 0.55 14.72
C PHE A 67 -0.13 -0.35 14.95
N LYS A 68 -0.28 -1.35 15.82
CA LYS A 68 0.74 -2.37 16.06
C LYS A 68 0.08 -3.71 16.35
N PHE A 69 0.81 -4.80 16.10
CA PHE A 69 0.47 -6.08 16.69
C PHE A 69 0.81 -6.06 18.18
N PRO A 70 -0.02 -6.63 19.08
CA PRO A 70 0.25 -6.61 20.52
C PRO A 70 1.63 -7.17 20.90
N GLU A 71 2.10 -8.19 20.17
CA GLU A 71 3.35 -8.90 20.45
C GLU A 71 4.56 -8.44 19.62
N SER A 72 4.44 -7.34 18.86
CA SER A 72 5.55 -6.83 18.04
C SER A 72 5.70 -5.31 18.12
N ASN A 73 6.95 -4.85 18.10
CA ASN A 73 7.30 -3.42 18.17
C ASN A 73 7.49 -2.78 16.81
N TYR A 74 7.47 -3.58 15.73
CA TYR A 74 7.57 -3.09 14.37
C TYR A 74 6.58 -3.81 13.49
N VAL A 75 6.21 -3.16 12.39
CA VAL A 75 5.39 -3.74 11.34
C VAL A 75 6.06 -3.50 10.00
N LYS A 76 5.94 -4.47 9.10
CA LYS A 76 6.43 -4.38 7.74
C LYS A 76 5.26 -4.43 6.78
N PHE A 77 5.10 -3.37 6.00
CA PHE A 77 4.16 -3.33 4.89
C PHE A 77 4.77 -4.07 3.69
N VAL A 78 4.01 -5.01 3.14
CA VAL A 78 4.37 -5.78 1.95
C VAL A 78 3.22 -5.65 0.98
N GLY A 79 3.44 -4.99 -0.15
CA GLY A 79 2.40 -4.74 -1.14
C GLY A 79 2.83 -5.05 -2.56
N THR A 80 1.84 -5.20 -3.43
CA THR A 80 2.00 -5.37 -4.86
C THR A 80 1.53 -4.10 -5.56
N VAL A 81 2.46 -3.47 -6.27
CA VAL A 81 2.20 -2.33 -7.13
C VAL A 81 2.23 -2.81 -8.57
N ASN A 82 1.19 -2.45 -9.31
CA ASN A 82 1.04 -2.73 -10.73
C ASN A 82 1.30 -1.43 -11.49
N VAL A 83 1.84 -1.59 -12.68
CA VAL A 83 2.16 -0.48 -13.58
C VAL A 83 1.31 -0.64 -14.84
N CYS A 84 0.71 0.45 -15.29
CA CYS A 84 -0.11 0.53 -16.49
C CYS A 84 0.43 1.61 -17.43
N ILE A 85 0.10 1.53 -18.72
CA ILE A 85 0.43 2.60 -19.67
C ILE A 85 -0.56 3.76 -19.47
N ASN A 86 -0.04 4.98 -19.37
CA ASN A 86 -0.75 6.20 -19.01
C ASN A 86 -1.33 6.13 -17.59
N GLU A 87 -2.62 5.85 -17.44
CA GLU A 87 -3.32 5.85 -16.16
C GLU A 87 -4.00 4.50 -15.92
N CYS A 88 -4.00 4.07 -14.66
CA CYS A 88 -4.63 2.82 -14.25
C CYS A 88 -6.11 3.09 -14.00
N LYS A 89 -7.00 2.36 -14.69
CA LYS A 89 -8.43 2.40 -14.42
C LYS A 89 -8.73 1.43 -13.27
N GLY A 90 -8.72 1.95 -12.05
CA GLY A 90 -9.08 1.25 -10.81
C GLY A 90 -10.46 1.66 -10.31
#